data_AF-A0A259AYD3-F1
#
_entry.id   AF-A0A259AYD3-F1
#
_cell.length_a   1.000
_cell.length_b   1.000
_cell.length_c   1.000
_cell.angle_alpha   90.00
_cell.angle_beta   90.00
_cell.angle_gamma   90.00
#
_symmetry.space_group_name_H-M   'P 1'
#
loop_
_entity.id
_entity.type
_entity.pdbx_description
1 polymer ?
#
loop_
_entity_poly.entity_id
_entity_poly.type
_entity_poly.pdbx_seq_one_letter_code
_entity_poly.pdbx_strand_id
1 'polypeptide(L)'
;MTADRIGLAIGGHFSVLFSVYLVTGPLRTTYLDGAVGPRTGALAEAAVFVIASLVAVSAVLPRVSRLWSVRDALAVGVGALMLFFGCDIAVAVSLCGVPAPSHLARFGTVPGAIQAAALAFHTCAPVAWWWE
;
A
#
# COMPACT_ATOMS: atom_id res chain seq x y z
N MET A 1 -11.22 -22.88 5.79
CA MET A 1 -10.05 -23.16 4.92
C MET A 1 -9.80 -22.07 3.88
N THR A 2 -10.73 -21.73 3.00
CA THR A 2 -10.51 -20.66 1.99
C THR A 2 -10.49 -19.27 2.61
N ALA A 3 -11.40 -18.99 3.56
CA ALA A 3 -11.47 -17.72 4.27
C ALA A 3 -10.20 -17.42 5.09
N ASP A 4 -9.66 -18.42 5.79
CA ASP A 4 -8.45 -18.28 6.62
C ASP A 4 -7.22 -17.92 5.76
N ARG A 5 -7.12 -18.51 4.55
CA ARG A 5 -6.05 -18.23 3.60
C ARG A 5 -6.17 -16.82 3.00
N ILE A 6 -7.38 -16.38 2.68
CA ILE A 6 -7.62 -15.01 2.20
C ILE A 6 -7.24 -13.99 3.29
N GLY A 7 -7.64 -14.23 4.54
CA GLY A 7 -7.26 -13.37 5.67
C GLY A 7 -5.75 -13.29 5.89
N LEU A 8 -5.06 -14.42 5.83
CA LEU A 8 -3.59 -14.47 5.96
C LEU A 8 -2.88 -13.70 4.84
N ALA A 9 -3.39 -13.80 3.61
CA ALA A 9 -2.82 -13.06 2.49
C ALA A 9 -3.15 -11.57 2.50
N ILE A 10 -4.35 -11.18 2.93
CA ILE A 10 -4.67 -9.78 3.22
C ILE A 10 -3.65 -9.24 4.23
N GLY A 11 -3.46 -9.95 5.35
CA GLY A 11 -2.52 -9.56 6.39
C GLY A 11 -1.08 -9.47 5.88
N GLY A 12 -0.62 -10.45 5.10
CA GLY A 12 0.72 -10.46 4.53
C GLY A 12 0.96 -9.32 3.53
N HIS A 13 0.03 -9.11 2.59
CA HIS A 13 0.09 -8.05 1.58
C HIS A 13 0.07 -6.67 2.25
N PHE A 14 -0.85 -6.48 3.21
CA PHE A 14 -0.92 -5.28 4.06
C PHE A 14 0.38 -5.05 4.82
N SER A 15 0.93 -6.07 5.48
CA SER A 15 2.10 -5.91 6.36
C SER A 15 3.33 -5.44 5.60
N VAL A 16 3.54 -5.94 4.37
CA VAL A 16 4.64 -5.50 3.51
C VAL A 16 4.47 -4.03 3.13
N LEU A 17 3.30 -3.64 2.62
CA LEU A 17 3.03 -2.26 2.23
C LEU A 17 3.16 -1.30 3.42
N PHE A 18 2.55 -1.66 4.54
CA PHE A 18 2.51 -0.82 5.74
C PHE A 18 3.88 -0.65 6.36
N SER A 19 4.71 -1.71 6.41
CA SER A 19 6.09 -1.61 6.90
C SER A 19 6.93 -0.67 6.04
N VAL A 20 6.77 -0.77 4.71
CA VAL A 20 7.45 0.15 3.79
C VAL A 20 6.96 1.58 4.01
N TYR A 21 5.66 1.79 4.09
CA TYR A 21 5.08 3.12 4.33
C TYR A 21 5.54 3.75 5.65
N LEU A 22 5.63 2.97 6.73
CA LEU A 22 6.11 3.47 8.02
C LEU A 22 7.55 3.99 7.96
N VAL A 23 8.36 3.47 7.04
CA VAL A 23 9.74 3.92 6.83
C VAL A 23 9.78 5.06 5.81
N THR A 24 9.15 4.89 4.65
CA THR A 24 9.22 5.85 3.54
C THR A 24 8.44 7.12 3.81
N GLY A 25 7.31 7.04 4.53
CA GLY A 25 6.45 8.19 4.81
C GLY A 25 7.18 9.26 5.60
N PRO A 26 7.74 8.95 6.79
CA PRO A 26 8.55 9.90 7.54
C PRO A 26 9.81 10.34 6.80
N LEU A 27 10.52 9.43 6.13
CA LEU A 27 11.71 9.77 5.35
C LEU A 27 11.38 10.77 4.23
N ARG A 28 10.22 10.60 3.59
CA ARG A 28 9.77 11.50 2.54
C ARG A 28 9.51 12.90 3.09
N THR A 29 8.69 13.00 4.14
CA THR A 29 8.25 14.29 4.67
C THR A 29 9.37 15.04 5.39
N THR A 30 10.28 14.34 6.06
CA THR A 30 11.35 14.96 6.85
C THR A 30 12.61 15.27 6.04
N TYR A 31 12.88 14.52 4.97
CA TYR A 31 14.15 14.61 4.23
C TYR A 31 13.95 14.79 2.72
N LEU A 32 13.32 13.83 2.03
CA LEU A 32 13.29 13.84 0.55
C LEU A 32 12.55 15.05 -0.01
N ASP A 33 11.42 15.43 0.57
CA ASP A 33 10.63 16.56 0.08
C ASP A 33 11.41 17.88 0.20
N GLY A 34 12.26 18.01 1.24
CA GLY A 34 13.17 19.15 1.42
C GLY A 34 14.40 19.11 0.50
N ALA A 35 14.93 17.93 0.21
CA ALA A 35 16.15 17.76 -0.58
C ALA A 35 15.92 17.81 -2.10
N VAL A 36 14.87 17.16 -2.60
CA VAL A 36 14.62 16.95 -4.04
C VAL A 36 13.24 17.43 -4.51
N GLY A 37 12.45 17.98 -3.59
CA GLY A 37 11.12 18.51 -3.85
C GLY A 37 10.00 17.47 -3.68
N PRO A 38 8.77 17.91 -3.33
CA PRO A 38 7.66 17.00 -2.99
C PRO A 38 7.23 16.03 -4.10
N ARG A 39 7.33 16.46 -5.36
CA ARG A 39 6.97 15.61 -6.50
C ARG A 39 7.97 14.47 -6.68
N THR A 40 9.26 14.78 -6.62
CA THR A 40 10.33 13.79 -6.79
C THR A 40 10.36 12.83 -5.60
N GLY A 41 10.18 13.34 -4.39
CA GLY A 41 10.01 12.52 -3.18
C GLY A 41 8.84 11.54 -3.30
N ALA A 42 7.69 11.99 -3.80
CA ALA A 42 6.53 11.13 -4.03
C ALA A 42 6.77 10.07 -5.13
N LEU A 43 7.49 10.40 -6.20
CA LEU A 43 7.87 9.41 -7.22
C LEU A 43 8.83 8.35 -6.66
N ALA A 44 9.79 8.76 -5.84
CA ALA A 44 10.70 7.83 -5.17
C ALA A 44 9.94 6.89 -4.23
N GLU A 45 9.04 7.42 -3.38
CA GLU A 45 8.19 6.59 -2.51
C GLU A 45 7.30 5.64 -3.32
N ALA A 46 6.67 6.13 -4.40
CA ALA A 46 5.86 5.30 -5.28
C ALA A 46 6.65 4.17 -5.92
N ALA A 47 7.91 4.40 -6.33
CA ALA A 47 8.78 3.35 -6.85
C ALA A 47 9.05 2.27 -5.79
N VAL A 48 9.29 2.66 -4.54
CA VAL A 48 9.47 1.71 -3.43
C VAL A 48 8.17 0.93 -3.19
N PHE A 49 7.00 1.56 -3.25
CA PHE A 49 5.71 0.89 -3.13
C PHE A 49 5.48 -0.14 -4.24
N VAL A 50 5.84 0.18 -5.48
CA VAL A 50 5.76 -0.77 -6.60
C VAL A 50 6.66 -1.98 -6.34
N ILE A 51 7.92 -1.76 -5.94
CA ILE A 51 8.86 -2.84 -5.60
C ILE A 51 8.29 -3.70 -4.45
N ALA A 52 7.79 -3.07 -3.40
CA ALA A 52 7.18 -3.76 -2.26
C ALA A 52 5.97 -4.60 -2.68
N SER A 53 5.15 -4.08 -3.61
CA SER A 53 4.01 -4.81 -4.19
C SER A 53 4.47 -6.05 -4.94
N LEU A 54 5.51 -5.94 -5.75
CA LEU A 54 6.09 -7.07 -6.48
C LEU A 54 6.70 -8.11 -5.54
N VAL A 55 7.36 -7.68 -4.46
CA VAL A 55 7.91 -8.58 -3.44
C VAL A 55 6.79 -9.30 -2.68
N ALA A 56 5.73 -8.58 -2.29
CA ALA A 56 4.57 -9.18 -1.64
C ALA A 56 3.93 -10.25 -2.55
N VAL A 57 3.76 -9.91 -3.83
CA VAL A 57 3.18 -10.82 -4.83
C VAL A 57 4.08 -12.01 -5.14
N SER A 58 5.40 -11.85 -5.25
CA SER A 58 6.30 -12.95 -5.60
C SER A 58 6.69 -13.84 -4.41
N ALA A 59 6.74 -13.29 -3.19
CA ALA A 59 7.21 -14.03 -2.02
C ALA A 59 6.07 -14.47 -1.09
N VAL A 60 5.00 -13.68 -0.95
CA VAL A 60 3.94 -13.96 0.03
C VAL A 60 2.82 -14.76 -0.62
N LEU A 61 2.28 -14.31 -1.76
CA LEU A 61 1.12 -14.92 -2.41
C LEU A 61 1.30 -16.40 -2.86
N PRO A 62 2.45 -16.83 -3.44
CA PRO A 62 2.66 -18.21 -3.87
C PRO A 62 2.66 -19.22 -2.72
N ARG A 63 2.93 -18.76 -1.49
CA ARG A 63 2.91 -19.59 -0.28
C ARG A 63 1.50 -19.82 0.24
N VAL A 64 0.51 -19.07 -0.24
CA VAL A 64 -0.86 -19.10 0.30
C VAL A 64 -1.85 -19.77 -0.66
N SER A 65 -1.67 -19.67 -1.99
CA SER A 65 -2.44 -20.46 -2.96
C SER A 65 -1.95 -20.30 -4.40
N ARG A 66 -1.94 -21.39 -5.19
CA ARG A 66 -1.71 -21.39 -6.65
C ARG A 66 -2.98 -21.18 -7.51
N LEU A 67 -4.17 -21.14 -6.90
CA LEU A 67 -5.46 -21.26 -7.63
C LEU A 67 -6.54 -20.33 -7.03
N TRP A 68 -6.31 -19.01 -7.02
CA TRP A 68 -7.38 -18.08 -6.67
C TRP A 68 -8.18 -17.65 -7.89
N SER A 69 -9.46 -17.37 -7.69
CA SER A 69 -10.23 -16.66 -8.70
C SER A 69 -9.83 -15.19 -8.73
N VAL A 70 -10.08 -14.50 -9.84
CA VAL A 70 -9.89 -13.03 -9.94
C VAL A 70 -10.62 -12.30 -8.82
N ARG A 71 -11.80 -12.81 -8.41
CA ARG A 71 -12.58 -12.25 -7.29
C ARG A 71 -11.82 -12.35 -5.97
N ASP A 72 -11.18 -13.48 -5.68
CA ASP A 72 -10.43 -13.67 -4.44
C ASP A 72 -9.15 -12.81 -4.43
N ALA A 73 -8.47 -12.69 -5.57
CA ALA A 73 -7.31 -11.82 -5.73
C ALA A 73 -7.68 -10.34 -5.49
N LEU A 74 -8.80 -9.88 -6.06
CA LEU A 74 -9.34 -8.54 -5.80
C LEU A 74 -9.72 -8.35 -4.33
N ALA A 75 -10.35 -9.34 -3.69
CA ALA A 75 -10.68 -9.28 -2.27
C ALA A 75 -9.42 -9.13 -1.39
N VAL A 76 -8.32 -9.80 -1.75
CA VAL A 76 -7.04 -9.66 -1.04
C VAL A 76 -6.47 -8.24 -1.20
N GLY A 77 -6.42 -7.73 -2.44
CA GLY A 77 -5.94 -6.39 -2.71
C GLY A 77 -6.76 -5.30 -2.00
N VAL A 78 -8.09 -5.35 -2.14
CA VAL A 78 -9.01 -4.39 -1.50
C VAL A 78 -8.96 -4.50 0.02
N GLY A 79 -8.92 -5.73 0.56
CA GLY A 79 -8.82 -5.96 1.99
C GLY A 79 -7.53 -5.36 2.58
N ALA A 80 -6.39 -5.56 1.91
CA ALA A 80 -5.12 -4.97 2.32
C ALA A 80 -5.14 -3.44 2.24
N LEU A 81 -5.74 -2.88 1.18
CA LEU A 81 -5.90 -1.43 1.02
C LEU A 81 -6.76 -0.81 2.14
N MET A 82 -7.85 -1.47 2.53
CA MET A 82 -8.72 -1.00 3.62
C MET A 82 -8.00 -1.01 4.97
N LEU A 83 -7.22 -2.06 5.25
CA LEU A 83 -6.36 -2.10 6.44
C LEU A 83 -5.31 -0.98 6.40
N PHE A 84 -4.68 -0.77 5.24
CA PHE A 84 -3.71 0.30 5.05
C PHE A 84 -4.31 1.67 5.36
N PHE A 85 -5.45 2.03 4.76
CA PHE A 85 -6.12 3.31 5.06
C PHE A 85 -6.53 3.43 6.52
N GLY A 86 -7.03 2.36 7.12
CA GLY A 86 -7.37 2.34 8.54
C GLY A 86 -6.17 2.67 9.42
N CYS A 87 -5.03 2.01 9.19
CA CYS A 87 -3.80 2.25 9.95
C CYS A 87 -3.17 3.61 9.63
N ASP A 88 -3.16 4.04 8.37
CA ASP A 88 -2.62 5.33 7.94
C ASP A 88 -3.39 6.51 8.55
N ILE A 89 -4.73 6.46 8.55
CA ILE A 89 -5.56 7.45 9.25
C ILE A 89 -5.32 7.37 10.76
N ALA A 90 -5.28 6.16 11.33
CA ALA A 90 -5.05 5.99 12.77
C ALA A 90 -3.70 6.60 13.18
N VAL A 91 -2.63 6.36 12.42
CA VAL A 91 -1.30 6.95 12.65
C VAL A 91 -1.36 8.47 12.54
N ALA A 92 -1.97 9.01 11.49
CA ALA A 92 -2.07 10.47 11.29
C ALA A 92 -2.81 11.17 12.43
N VAL A 93 -3.93 10.60 12.87
CA VAL A 93 -4.75 11.18 13.95
C VAL A 93 -4.07 11.01 15.31
N SER A 94 -3.59 9.80 15.64
CA SER A 94 -3.10 9.48 16.98
C SER A 94 -1.66 9.95 17.23
N LEU A 95 -0.77 9.83 16.24
CA LEU A 95 0.65 10.15 16.39
C LEU A 95 1.00 11.54 15.88
N CYS A 96 0.30 12.03 14.86
CA CYS A 96 0.61 13.33 14.23
C CYS A 96 -0.42 14.43 14.58
N GLY A 97 -1.53 14.10 15.25
CA GLY A 97 -2.58 15.07 15.58
C GLY A 97 -3.28 15.67 14.36
N VAL A 98 -3.17 15.04 13.18
CA VAL A 98 -3.75 15.54 11.93
C VAL A 98 -5.19 15.02 11.81
N PRO A 99 -6.21 15.91 11.65
CA PRO A 99 -7.58 15.47 11.44
C PRO A 99 -7.73 14.60 10.19
N ALA A 100 -8.52 13.53 10.27
CA ALA A 100 -8.73 12.62 9.14
C ALA A 100 -9.15 13.31 7.83
N PRO A 101 -10.04 14.33 7.81
CA PRO A 101 -10.38 15.05 6.57
C PRO A 101 -9.18 15.77 5.95
N SER A 102 -8.34 16.42 6.78
CA SER A 102 -7.13 17.11 6.35
C SER A 102 -6.08 16.14 5.82
N HIS A 103 -5.95 14.98 6.48
CA HIS A 103 -5.08 13.91 6.03
C HIS A 103 -5.51 13.38 4.65
N LEU A 104 -6.80 13.13 4.45
CA LEU A 104 -7.33 12.65 3.18
C LEU A 104 -7.26 13.72 2.07
N ALA A 105 -7.32 15.00 2.41
CA ALA A 105 -7.17 16.09 1.45
C ALA A 105 -5.82 16.06 0.72
N ARG A 106 -4.78 15.40 1.28
CA ARG A 106 -3.47 15.23 0.62
C ARG A 106 -3.59 14.57 -0.76
N PHE A 107 -4.58 13.70 -0.95
CA PHE A 107 -4.82 13.00 -2.23
C PHE A 107 -5.35 13.93 -3.34
N GLY A 108 -5.76 15.16 -3.00
CA GLY A 108 -6.08 16.20 -3.99
C GLY A 108 -4.86 16.94 -4.56
N THR A 109 -3.65 16.61 -4.09
CA THR A 109 -2.39 17.21 -4.58
C THR A 109 -1.68 16.30 -5.58
N VAL A 110 -0.76 16.84 -6.38
CA VAL A 110 0.05 16.04 -7.33
C VAL A 110 0.84 14.92 -6.62
N PRO A 111 1.58 15.18 -5.51
CA PRO A 111 2.22 14.12 -4.73
C PRO A 111 1.25 13.06 -4.23
N GLY A 112 0.07 13.48 -3.75
CA GLY A 112 -0.97 12.56 -3.30
C GLY A 112 -1.54 11.71 -4.43
N ALA A 113 -1.73 12.26 -5.62
CA ALA A 113 -2.20 11.52 -6.79
C ALA A 113 -1.20 10.44 -7.22
N ILE A 114 0.10 10.73 -7.15
CA ILE A 114 1.17 9.74 -7.40
C ILE A 114 1.08 8.59 -6.39
N GLN A 115 0.92 8.90 -5.10
CA GLN A 115 0.77 7.90 -4.06
C GLN A 115 -0.51 7.08 -4.24
N ALA A 116 -1.63 7.71 -4.60
CA ALA A 116 -2.88 7.02 -4.90
C ALA A 116 -2.74 6.06 -6.08
N ALA A 117 -2.03 6.45 -7.13
CA ALA A 117 -1.76 5.58 -8.27
C ALA A 117 -0.91 4.36 -7.87
N ALA A 118 0.10 4.55 -7.01
CA ALA A 118 0.90 3.44 -6.49
C ALA A 118 0.07 2.48 -5.61
N LEU A 119 -0.82 3.00 -4.77
CA LEU A 119 -1.75 2.20 -3.96
C LEU A 119 -2.77 1.44 -4.83
N ALA A 120 -3.27 2.07 -5.91
CA ALA A 120 -4.14 1.42 -6.87
C ALA A 120 -3.42 0.26 -7.57
N PHE A 121 -2.17 0.46 -8.00
CA PHE A 121 -1.33 -0.60 -8.54
C PHE A 121 -1.15 -1.75 -7.53
N HIS A 122 -0.81 -1.43 -6.27
CA HIS A 122 -0.67 -2.42 -5.20
C HIS A 122 -1.94 -3.25 -4.98
N THR A 123 -3.11 -2.60 -5.07
CA THR A 123 -4.43 -3.23 -4.94
C THR A 123 -4.69 -4.24 -6.06
N CYS A 124 -4.24 -3.91 -7.28
CA CYS A 124 -4.40 -4.77 -8.45
C CYS A 124 -3.28 -5.82 -8.60
N ALA A 125 -2.17 -5.68 -7.87
CA ALA A 125 -1.01 -6.56 -8.01
C ALA A 125 -1.31 -8.06 -7.79
N PRO A 126 -2.17 -8.47 -6.84
CA PRO A 126 -2.59 -9.87 -6.72
C PRO A 126 -3.33 -10.42 -7.95
N VAL A 127 -4.00 -9.57 -8.73
CA VAL A 127 -4.70 -9.95 -9.97
C VAL A 127 -3.70 -10.19 -11.10
N ALA A 128 -2.63 -9.38 -11.19
CA ALA A 128 -1.60 -9.57 -12.21
C ALA A 128 -0.89 -10.93 -12.08
N TRP A 129 -0.77 -11.45 -10.86
CA TRP A 129 -0.21 -12.78 -10.58
C TRP A 129 -1.15 -13.94 -10.91
N TRP A 130 -2.43 -13.68 -11.19
CA TRP A 130 -3.38 -14.72 -11.59
C TRP A 130 -3.08 -15.30 -12.99
N TRP A 131 -2.26 -14.61 -13.79
CA TRP A 131 -2.03 -14.97 -15.19
C TRP A 131 -0.85 -15.93 -15.44
N GLU A 132 -0.11 -16.32 -14.39
CA GLU A 132 0.97 -17.33 -14.45
C GLU A 132 0.54 -18.68 -13.85
#